data_AF-A0A851X3Q7-F1
#
_entry.id   AF-A0A851X3Q7-F1
#
_cell.length_a   1.000
_cell.length_b   1.000
_cell.length_c   1.000
_cell.angle_alpha   90.00
_cell.angle_beta   90.00
_cell.angle_gamma   90.00
#
_symmetry.space_group_name_H-M   'P 1'
#
loop_
_entity.id
_entity.type
_entity.pdbx_description
1 polymer ?
#
loop_
_entity_poly.entity_id
_entity_poly.type
_entity_poly.pdbx_seq_one_letter_code
_entity_poly.pdbx_strand_id
1 'polypeptide(L)'
;AVASPAASPDSSPREGPSAAPSAPGGSPTSDSENLSPDELELLAKLEEQNRLLEADSKSMRSMNGSRRNSGSSLVSSSSASSNLSHLEEDTWILWGRIVNEWDEWRKKKEKLLKELIRKGIPHHFRAIVWQLLCSAAELPLRHQYSELLRMSSPCERLIRRDIARTYPEHDFFKGQDSLGQEVLFNVMKAYSLVDREVGYCQGSAFIVGLLLMQMPEEEAFCVFVRLMQEYRLRELFKPSMAELGLCIYQFEFLLQ
;
A
#
# COMPACT_ATOMS: atom_id res chain seq x y z
N ALA A 1 75.37 -9.38 -24.56
CA ALA A 1 75.96 -8.84 -23.32
C ALA A 1 74.80 -8.61 -22.35
N VAL A 2 74.48 -9.58 -21.48
CA VAL A 2 75.03 -9.83 -20.11
C VAL A 2 74.52 -8.74 -19.15
N ALA A 3 73.86 -8.98 -18.00
CA ALA A 3 73.31 -10.17 -17.33
C ALA A 3 72.43 -9.70 -16.14
N SER A 4 71.47 -10.53 -15.72
CA SER A 4 70.82 -10.56 -14.38
C SER A 4 71.81 -11.12 -13.31
N PRO A 5 71.49 -11.52 -12.04
CA PRO A 5 70.20 -11.81 -11.34
C PRO A 5 70.11 -11.32 -9.86
N ALA A 6 69.03 -11.50 -9.10
CA ALA A 6 68.71 -12.64 -8.20
C ALA A 6 67.66 -12.15 -7.16
N ALA A 7 66.86 -12.91 -6.40
CA ALA A 7 66.36 -14.30 -6.35
C ALA A 7 65.28 -14.33 -5.22
N SER A 8 64.23 -15.16 -5.35
CA SER A 8 63.32 -15.64 -4.27
C SER A 8 64.01 -16.77 -3.46
N PRO A 9 63.39 -17.61 -2.59
CA PRO A 9 62.00 -17.72 -2.05
C PRO A 9 61.93 -18.08 -0.52
N ASP A 10 60.73 -18.26 0.05
CA ASP A 10 60.43 -19.48 0.83
C ASP A 10 58.91 -19.72 1.00
N SER A 11 58.58 -20.93 1.41
CA SER A 11 57.39 -21.73 1.14
C SER A 11 56.74 -22.21 2.45
N SER A 12 55.42 -22.45 2.36
CA SER A 12 54.43 -23.12 3.24
C SER A 12 54.94 -24.40 3.98
N PRO A 13 54.26 -25.00 5.01
CA PRO A 13 52.83 -25.40 4.95
C PRO A 13 51.98 -25.58 6.26
N ARG A 14 50.65 -25.67 6.04
CA ARG A 14 49.59 -26.51 6.68
C ARG A 14 49.33 -26.44 8.21
N GLU A 15 48.08 -26.21 8.62
CA GLU A 15 47.04 -27.21 9.00
C GLU A 15 45.76 -26.48 9.51
N GLY A 16 44.57 -26.99 9.13
CA GLY A 16 43.28 -26.66 9.78
C GLY A 16 43.07 -27.53 11.04
N PRO A 17 41.90 -27.51 11.75
CA PRO A 17 40.57 -27.36 11.17
C PRO A 17 39.53 -26.52 11.98
N SER A 18 38.41 -26.31 11.28
CA SER A 18 37.02 -26.03 11.69
C SER A 18 36.60 -26.39 13.13
N ALA A 19 35.90 -25.46 13.80
CA ALA A 19 34.89 -25.76 14.82
C ALA A 19 33.78 -24.68 14.83
N ALA A 20 32.54 -25.14 14.64
CA ALA A 20 31.30 -24.37 14.64
C ALA A 20 30.90 -23.92 16.08
N PRO A 21 30.06 -22.88 16.23
CA PRO A 21 29.60 -22.43 17.54
C PRO A 21 28.45 -23.29 18.05
N SER A 22 28.61 -23.84 19.26
CA SER A 22 27.54 -24.52 20.00
C SER A 22 26.74 -23.51 20.81
N ALA A 23 25.42 -23.50 20.60
CA ALA A 23 24.45 -22.78 21.41
C ALA A 23 24.31 -23.42 22.81
N PRO A 24 24.04 -22.63 23.86
CA PRO A 24 23.36 -23.13 25.04
C PRO A 24 21.87 -22.76 24.96
N GLY A 25 21.03 -23.79 24.91
CA GLY A 25 19.61 -23.68 25.21
C GLY A 25 19.40 -23.37 26.68
N GLY A 26 18.45 -22.49 26.95
CA GLY A 26 17.93 -22.20 28.28
C GLY A 26 16.50 -21.69 28.15
N SER A 27 15.54 -22.56 28.48
CA SER A 27 14.17 -22.16 28.75
C SER A 27 14.11 -21.59 30.17
N PRO A 28 13.37 -20.51 30.44
CA PRO A 28 12.80 -20.28 31.75
C PRO A 28 11.31 -20.61 31.72
N THR A 29 10.93 -21.57 32.55
CA THR A 29 9.56 -21.74 33.04
C THR A 29 9.48 -21.08 34.41
N SER A 30 8.26 -20.64 34.75
CA SER A 30 7.79 -20.17 36.07
C SER A 30 8.40 -18.88 36.64
N ASP A 31 7.86 -17.73 36.22
CA ASP A 31 7.65 -16.59 37.12
C ASP A 31 6.14 -16.41 37.28
N SER A 32 5.59 -17.03 38.32
CA SER A 32 4.29 -16.68 38.86
C SER A 32 4.55 -15.98 40.20
N GLU A 33 3.76 -14.94 40.45
CA GLU A 33 3.61 -14.23 41.73
C GLU A 33 4.58 -13.05 41.99
N ASN A 34 4.22 -11.88 41.45
CA ASN A 34 4.01 -10.67 42.27
C ASN A 34 3.30 -9.61 41.42
N LEU A 35 2.00 -9.82 41.16
CA LEU A 35 1.14 -8.77 40.64
C LEU A 35 0.99 -7.71 41.73
N SER A 36 1.22 -6.45 41.37
CA SER A 36 1.03 -5.32 42.29
C SER A 36 -0.43 -5.27 42.81
N PRO A 37 -0.68 -4.66 43.99
CA PRO A 37 -2.04 -4.54 44.53
C PRO A 37 -3.03 -3.95 43.52
N ASP A 38 -2.57 -3.02 42.70
CA ASP A 38 -3.36 -2.38 41.64
C ASP A 38 -3.70 -3.36 40.50
N GLU A 39 -2.77 -4.26 40.15
CA GLU A 39 -3.01 -5.29 39.12
C GLU A 39 -3.96 -6.39 39.62
N LEU A 40 -3.88 -6.76 40.90
CA LEU A 40 -4.84 -7.67 41.53
C LEU A 40 -6.24 -7.06 41.61
N GLU A 41 -6.34 -5.78 41.94
CA GLU A 41 -7.62 -5.06 41.93
C GLU A 41 -8.19 -4.94 40.51
N LEU A 42 -7.32 -4.70 39.52
CA LEU A 42 -7.71 -4.65 38.12
C LEU A 42 -8.19 -6.01 37.61
N LEU A 43 -7.52 -7.10 37.98
CA LEU A 43 -7.92 -8.47 37.65
C LEU A 43 -9.26 -8.83 38.30
N ALA A 44 -9.46 -8.50 39.57
CA ALA A 44 -10.73 -8.72 40.25
C ALA A 44 -11.88 -7.93 39.59
N LYS A 45 -11.62 -6.69 39.15
CA LYS A 45 -12.59 -5.88 38.39
C LYS A 45 -12.90 -6.49 37.01
N LEU A 46 -11.88 -7.00 36.31
CA LEU A 46 -12.05 -7.66 35.01
C LEU A 46 -12.85 -8.96 35.13
N GLU A 47 -12.59 -9.78 36.14
CA GLU A 47 -13.35 -11.01 36.38
C GLU A 47 -14.81 -10.75 36.77
N GLU A 48 -15.06 -9.73 37.59
CA GLU A 48 -16.44 -9.31 37.93
C GLU A 48 -17.20 -8.82 36.69
N GLN A 49 -16.56 -8.00 35.85
CA GLN A 49 -17.17 -7.52 34.61
C GLN A 49 -17.49 -8.68 33.65
N ASN A 50 -16.58 -9.67 33.54
CA ASN A 50 -16.82 -10.87 32.73
C ASN A 50 -17.99 -11.70 33.27
N ARG A 51 -18.10 -11.86 34.60
CA ARG A 51 -19.23 -12.54 35.24
C ARG A 51 -20.57 -11.84 34.99
N LEU A 52 -20.59 -10.51 35.04
CA LEU A 52 -21.79 -9.71 34.74
C LEU A 52 -22.21 -9.84 33.27
N LEU A 53 -21.25 -9.82 32.33
CA LEU A 53 -21.51 -10.04 30.90
C LEU A 53 -22.05 -11.45 30.63
N GLU A 54 -21.52 -12.48 31.29
CA GLU A 54 -22.03 -13.85 31.16
C GLU A 54 -23.44 -13.99 31.75
N ALA A 55 -23.73 -13.34 32.87
CA ALA A 55 -25.06 -13.33 33.48
C ALA A 55 -26.09 -12.64 32.57
N ASP A 56 -25.72 -11.51 31.96
CA ASP A 56 -26.58 -10.77 31.03
C ASP A 56 -26.83 -11.57 29.73
N SER A 57 -25.79 -12.27 29.23
CA SER A 57 -25.92 -13.16 28.06
C SER A 57 -26.88 -14.33 28.28
N LYS A 58 -26.93 -14.87 29.51
CA LYS A 58 -27.86 -15.93 29.90
C LYS A 58 -29.27 -15.40 30.18
N SER A 59 -29.37 -14.18 30.74
CA SER A 59 -30.64 -13.47 30.94
C SER A 59 -31.35 -13.17 29.60
N MET A 60 -30.61 -12.66 28.61
CA MET A 60 -31.15 -12.43 27.26
C MET A 60 -31.55 -13.73 26.54
N ARG A 61 -30.83 -14.83 26.75
CA ARG A 61 -31.19 -16.14 26.15
C ARG A 61 -32.46 -16.75 26.73
N SER A 62 -32.80 -16.43 27.98
CA SER A 62 -33.98 -17.02 28.65
C SER A 62 -35.31 -16.37 28.25
N MET A 63 -35.32 -15.19 27.63
CA MET A 63 -36.55 -14.52 27.18
C MET A 63 -37.05 -14.96 25.79
N ASN A 64 -36.25 -15.69 25.01
CA ASN A 64 -36.61 -16.11 23.65
C ASN A 64 -37.33 -17.47 23.56
N GLY A 65 -37.75 -18.02 24.70
CA GLY A 65 -38.30 -19.38 24.82
C GLY A 65 -39.83 -19.48 24.90
N SER A 66 -40.62 -18.66 24.18
CA SER A 66 -42.05 -18.97 23.99
C SER A 66 -42.71 -18.15 22.89
N ARG A 67 -42.94 -18.75 21.72
CA ARG A 67 -44.21 -18.78 20.97
C ARG A 67 -43.97 -19.20 19.52
N ARG A 68 -44.75 -20.20 19.13
CA ARG A 68 -44.83 -20.78 17.80
C ARG A 68 -45.89 -19.99 17.04
N ASN A 69 -45.66 -19.76 15.75
CA ASN A 69 -46.60 -19.65 14.63
C ASN A 69 -46.49 -18.37 13.77
N SER A 70 -46.19 -18.63 12.49
CA SER A 70 -46.46 -17.87 11.27
C SER A 70 -45.82 -16.49 11.04
N GLY A 71 -44.84 -16.48 10.13
CA GLY A 71 -44.71 -15.54 9.02
C GLY A 71 -44.54 -14.05 9.34
N SER A 72 -43.29 -13.60 9.52
CA SER A 72 -42.80 -12.28 9.08
C SER A 72 -41.30 -12.15 9.39
N SER A 73 -40.52 -11.66 8.44
CA SER A 73 -39.08 -11.43 8.56
C SER A 73 -38.78 -10.22 9.43
N LEU A 74 -38.15 -10.45 10.60
CA LEU A 74 -37.54 -9.39 11.41
C LEU A 74 -36.07 -9.75 11.64
N VAL A 75 -35.19 -8.91 11.10
CA VAL A 75 -33.72 -9.03 11.17
C VAL A 75 -33.22 -8.84 12.60
N SER A 76 -32.39 -9.77 13.08
CA SER A 76 -31.83 -9.76 14.43
C SER A 76 -30.49 -9.00 14.47
N SER A 77 -30.38 -8.01 15.36
CA SER A 77 -29.24 -7.11 15.56
C SER A 77 -28.04 -7.72 16.29
N SER A 78 -28.18 -8.92 16.87
CA SER A 78 -27.06 -9.67 17.50
C SER A 78 -26.07 -10.27 16.49
N SER A 79 -26.42 -10.29 15.21
CA SER A 79 -25.57 -10.74 14.11
C SER A 79 -24.45 -9.72 13.79
N ALA A 80 -24.63 -8.45 14.14
CA ALA A 80 -23.79 -7.37 13.63
C ALA A 80 -22.34 -7.43 14.17
N SER A 81 -22.14 -7.85 15.43
CA SER A 81 -20.81 -7.90 16.04
C SER A 81 -19.99 -9.13 15.64
N SER A 82 -20.63 -10.29 15.40
CA SER A 82 -19.95 -11.49 14.89
C SER A 82 -19.74 -11.47 13.38
N ASN A 83 -20.57 -10.73 12.65
CA ASN A 83 -20.43 -10.58 11.19
C ASN A 83 -19.27 -9.64 10.83
N LEU A 84 -18.87 -8.71 11.70
CA LEU A 84 -17.79 -7.78 11.40
C LEU A 84 -16.43 -8.48 11.29
N SER A 85 -16.14 -9.47 12.16
CA SER A 85 -14.91 -10.26 12.08
C SER A 85 -14.92 -11.28 10.95
N HIS A 86 -16.08 -11.85 10.59
CA HIS A 86 -16.20 -12.82 9.49
C HIS A 86 -16.14 -12.15 8.10
N LEU A 87 -16.63 -10.91 7.98
CA LEU A 87 -16.56 -10.13 6.74
C LEU A 87 -15.14 -9.70 6.35
N GLU A 88 -14.23 -9.50 7.30
CA GLU A 88 -12.84 -9.14 7.00
C GLU A 88 -12.06 -10.35 6.45
N GLU A 89 -12.27 -11.53 7.01
CA GLU A 89 -11.70 -12.79 6.51
C GLU A 89 -12.26 -13.16 5.12
N ASP A 90 -13.57 -12.96 4.91
CA ASP A 90 -14.21 -13.14 3.59
C ASP A 90 -13.73 -12.11 2.54
N THR A 91 -13.51 -10.86 2.94
CA THR A 91 -13.06 -9.78 2.03
C THR A 91 -11.62 -10.00 1.59
N TRP A 92 -10.73 -10.37 2.52
CA TRP A 92 -9.33 -10.66 2.19
C TRP A 92 -9.21 -11.83 1.22
N ILE A 93 -9.90 -12.95 1.51
CA ILE A 93 -9.90 -14.14 0.67
C ILE A 93 -10.45 -13.82 -0.73
N LEU A 94 -11.55 -13.06 -0.79
CA LEU A 94 -12.15 -12.65 -2.06
C LEU A 94 -11.19 -11.82 -2.90
N TRP A 95 -10.59 -10.76 -2.34
CA TRP A 95 -9.66 -9.90 -3.08
C TRP A 95 -8.36 -10.62 -3.44
N GLY A 96 -7.88 -11.52 -2.58
CA GLY A 96 -6.78 -12.43 -2.90
C GLY A 96 -7.08 -13.28 -4.14
N ARG A 97 -8.29 -13.87 -4.21
CA ARG A 97 -8.74 -14.61 -5.40
C ARG A 97 -8.84 -13.71 -6.63
N ILE A 98 -9.43 -12.52 -6.50
CA ILE A 98 -9.59 -11.56 -7.62
C ILE A 98 -8.23 -11.20 -8.22
N VAL A 99 -7.24 -10.92 -7.38
CA VAL A 99 -5.88 -10.57 -7.82
C VAL A 99 -5.19 -11.75 -8.49
N ASN A 100 -5.30 -12.95 -7.92
CA ASN A 100 -4.67 -14.15 -8.46
C ASN A 100 -5.31 -14.63 -9.79
N GLU A 101 -6.62 -14.41 -9.94
CA GLU A 101 -7.41 -14.81 -11.12
C GLU A 101 -7.81 -13.60 -11.97
N TRP A 102 -6.98 -12.55 -12.00
CA TRP A 102 -7.34 -11.24 -12.56
C TRP A 102 -7.93 -11.29 -13.97
N ASP A 103 -7.32 -12.05 -14.88
CA ASP A 103 -7.78 -12.18 -16.27
C ASP A 103 -9.17 -12.82 -16.38
N GLU A 104 -9.47 -13.81 -15.54
CA GLU A 104 -10.78 -14.43 -15.49
C GLU A 104 -11.82 -13.42 -14.98
N TRP A 105 -11.50 -12.73 -13.88
CA TRP A 105 -12.40 -11.75 -13.29
C TRP A 105 -12.69 -10.58 -14.23
N ARG A 106 -11.66 -10.07 -14.90
CA ARG A 106 -11.79 -9.00 -15.88
C ARG A 106 -12.66 -9.41 -17.08
N LYS A 107 -12.50 -10.65 -17.59
CA LYS A 107 -13.21 -11.12 -18.79
C LYS A 107 -14.62 -11.66 -18.51
N LYS A 108 -14.80 -12.40 -17.42
CA LYS A 108 -16.03 -13.17 -17.14
C LYS A 108 -16.89 -12.56 -16.02
N LYS A 109 -16.29 -11.78 -15.10
CA LYS A 109 -16.97 -11.24 -13.91
C LYS A 109 -16.87 -9.71 -13.82
N GLU A 110 -16.74 -9.04 -14.97
CA GLU A 110 -16.49 -7.59 -15.07
C GLU A 110 -17.49 -6.74 -14.28
N LYS A 111 -18.79 -7.05 -14.36
CA LYS A 111 -19.84 -6.31 -13.66
C LYS A 111 -19.69 -6.39 -12.15
N LEU A 112 -19.43 -7.59 -11.63
CA LEU A 112 -19.20 -7.83 -10.20
C LEU A 112 -17.92 -7.15 -9.73
N LEU A 113 -16.84 -7.25 -10.52
CA LEU A 113 -15.57 -6.57 -10.23
C LEU A 113 -15.78 -5.06 -10.10
N LYS A 114 -16.51 -4.44 -11.04
CA LYS A 114 -16.86 -3.00 -10.98
C LYS A 114 -17.70 -2.66 -9.75
N GLU A 115 -18.60 -3.54 -9.31
CA GLU A 115 -19.37 -3.33 -8.07
C GLU A 115 -18.48 -3.37 -6.83
N LEU A 116 -17.57 -4.34 -6.74
CA LEU A 116 -16.63 -4.46 -5.63
C LEU A 116 -15.68 -3.26 -5.55
N ILE A 117 -15.17 -2.77 -6.70
CA ILE A 117 -14.35 -1.56 -6.76
C ILE A 117 -15.12 -0.34 -6.24
N ARG A 118 -16.42 -0.21 -6.59
CA ARG A 118 -17.26 0.89 -6.08
C ARG A 118 -17.53 0.81 -4.58
N LYS A 119 -17.60 -0.41 -4.02
CA LYS A 119 -17.69 -0.63 -2.56
C LYS A 119 -16.37 -0.29 -1.85
N GLY A 120 -15.26 -0.32 -2.59
CA GLY A 120 -13.95 0.07 -2.12
C GLY A 120 -12.95 -1.08 -2.21
N ILE A 121 -11.74 -0.76 -2.66
CA ILE A 121 -10.61 -1.69 -2.65
C ILE A 121 -9.95 -1.62 -1.26
N PRO A 122 -9.81 -2.76 -0.55
CA PRO A 122 -9.12 -2.78 0.74
C PRO A 122 -7.68 -2.29 0.58
N HIS A 123 -7.19 -1.56 1.59
CA HIS A 123 -5.92 -0.84 1.51
C HIS A 123 -4.75 -1.72 1.01
N HIS A 124 -4.63 -2.94 1.54
CA HIS A 124 -3.51 -3.84 1.24
C HIS A 124 -3.52 -4.33 -0.22
N PHE A 125 -4.66 -4.28 -0.90
CA PHE A 125 -4.80 -4.67 -2.30
C PHE A 125 -4.70 -3.50 -3.28
N ARG A 126 -4.73 -2.24 -2.81
CA ARG A 126 -4.74 -1.06 -3.71
C ARG A 126 -3.54 -1.03 -4.64
N ALA A 127 -2.35 -1.25 -4.10
CA ALA A 127 -1.10 -1.26 -4.86
C ALA A 127 -1.17 -2.21 -6.05
N ILE A 128 -1.70 -3.42 -5.82
CA ILE A 128 -1.77 -4.49 -6.81
C ILE A 128 -2.92 -4.23 -7.78
N VAL A 129 -4.11 -3.96 -7.26
CA VAL A 129 -5.32 -3.76 -8.07
C VAL A 129 -5.20 -2.53 -8.97
N TRP A 130 -4.60 -1.43 -8.52
CA TRP A 130 -4.40 -0.26 -9.37
C TRP A 130 -3.45 -0.56 -10.54
N GLN A 131 -2.34 -1.26 -10.29
CA GLN A 131 -1.45 -1.71 -11.36
C GLN A 131 -2.14 -2.67 -12.33
N LEU A 132 -2.94 -3.60 -11.80
CA LEU A 132 -3.72 -4.54 -12.62
C LEU A 132 -4.80 -3.83 -13.43
N LEU A 133 -5.47 -2.80 -12.91
CA LEU A 133 -6.49 -2.04 -13.64
C LEU A 133 -5.92 -1.33 -14.87
N CYS A 134 -4.74 -0.73 -14.72
CA CYS A 134 -4.07 -0.04 -15.81
C CYS A 134 -3.01 -0.88 -16.51
N SER A 135 -2.87 -2.19 -16.23
CA SER A 135 -1.82 -3.05 -16.81
C SER A 135 -0.42 -2.39 -16.74
N ALA A 136 -0.06 -1.79 -15.59
CA ALA A 136 1.19 -1.05 -15.43
C ALA A 136 2.44 -1.93 -15.50
N ALA A 137 2.35 -3.20 -15.10
CA ALA A 137 3.47 -4.14 -15.11
C ALA A 137 3.98 -4.47 -16.53
N GLU A 138 3.14 -4.29 -17.55
CA GLU A 138 3.47 -4.57 -18.95
C GLU A 138 4.17 -3.38 -19.63
N LEU A 139 4.35 -2.25 -18.93
CA LEU A 139 4.91 -1.04 -19.51
C LEU A 139 6.42 -1.22 -19.77
N PRO A 140 6.90 -1.19 -21.03
CA PRO A 140 8.33 -1.40 -21.33
C PRO A 140 9.25 -0.35 -20.69
N LEU A 141 8.69 0.84 -20.44
CA LEU A 141 9.35 1.97 -19.80
C LEU A 141 9.79 1.67 -18.37
N ARG A 142 9.20 0.64 -17.73
CA ARG A 142 9.62 0.15 -16.42
C ARG A 142 11.13 -0.13 -16.38
N HIS A 143 11.66 -0.79 -17.42
CA HIS A 143 13.09 -1.11 -17.52
C HIS A 143 13.98 0.12 -17.77
N GLN A 144 13.41 1.23 -18.25
CA GLN A 144 14.13 2.47 -18.55
C GLN A 144 14.14 3.44 -17.36
N TYR A 145 13.38 3.17 -16.29
CA TYR A 145 13.25 4.09 -15.16
C TYR A 145 14.62 4.48 -14.58
N SER A 146 15.49 3.50 -14.35
CA SER A 146 16.85 3.74 -13.83
C SER A 146 17.72 4.62 -14.75
N GLU A 147 17.51 4.55 -16.07
CA GLU A 147 18.22 5.40 -17.04
C GLU A 147 17.68 6.83 -17.02
N LEU A 148 16.35 6.98 -16.94
CA LEU A 148 15.68 8.29 -16.84
C LEU A 148 16.14 9.07 -15.60
N LEU A 149 16.38 8.38 -14.47
CA LEU A 149 16.87 9.03 -13.25
C LEU A 149 18.29 9.62 -13.40
N ARG A 150 19.12 9.04 -14.28
CA ARG A 150 20.49 9.53 -14.55
C ARG A 150 20.52 10.73 -15.48
N MET A 151 19.45 10.98 -16.23
CA MET A 151 19.35 12.11 -17.15
C MET A 151 19.02 13.41 -16.39
N SER A 152 19.29 14.57 -16.99
CA SER A 152 18.88 15.87 -16.42
C SER A 152 17.54 16.32 -17.03
N SER A 153 16.64 16.87 -16.20
CA SER A 153 15.39 17.44 -16.66
C SER A 153 15.38 18.98 -16.55
N PRO A 154 14.84 19.71 -17.56
CA PRO A 154 14.65 21.16 -17.46
C PRO A 154 13.63 21.55 -16.39
N CYS A 155 12.79 20.60 -15.95
CA CYS A 155 11.72 20.83 -14.98
C CYS A 155 12.18 20.70 -13.52
N GLU A 156 13.42 20.27 -13.23
CA GLU A 156 13.86 19.94 -11.86
C GLU A 156 13.62 21.07 -10.84
N ARG A 157 13.87 22.33 -11.23
CA ARG A 157 13.64 23.48 -10.37
C ARG A 157 12.17 23.68 -10.01
N LEU A 158 11.27 23.46 -10.97
CA LEU A 158 9.82 23.57 -10.76
C LEU A 158 9.32 22.42 -9.88
N ILE A 159 9.81 21.21 -10.16
CA ILE A 159 9.50 20.00 -9.39
C ILE A 159 9.88 20.19 -7.92
N ARG A 160 11.13 20.60 -7.61
CA ARG A 160 11.60 20.80 -6.23
C ARG A 160 10.73 21.80 -5.44
N ARG A 161 10.30 22.88 -6.09
CA ARG A 161 9.44 23.88 -5.45
C ARG A 161 8.08 23.30 -5.04
N ASP A 162 7.51 22.43 -5.87
CA ASP A 162 6.20 21.84 -5.61
C ASP A 162 6.26 20.71 -4.59
N ILE A 163 7.35 19.94 -4.55
CA ILE A 163 7.54 18.86 -3.57
C ILE A 163 7.44 19.35 -2.14
N ALA A 164 8.06 20.49 -1.82
CA ALA A 164 8.02 21.07 -0.48
C ALA A 164 6.61 21.39 0.02
N ARG A 165 5.62 21.50 -0.88
CA ARG A 165 4.21 21.77 -0.56
C ARG A 165 3.27 20.59 -0.85
N THR A 166 3.80 19.43 -1.25
CA THR A 166 3.01 18.22 -1.52
C THR A 166 2.99 17.34 -0.27
N TYR A 167 1.83 17.30 0.40
CA TYR A 167 1.62 16.57 1.66
C TYR A 167 2.63 16.89 2.77
N PRO A 168 2.92 18.17 3.08
CA PRO A 168 4.02 18.57 3.97
C PRO A 168 3.92 18.02 5.39
N GLU A 169 2.69 17.76 5.87
CA GLU A 169 2.42 17.24 7.21
C GLU A 169 2.40 15.70 7.29
N HIS A 170 2.44 15.01 6.15
CA HIS A 170 2.35 13.56 6.12
C HIS A 170 3.69 12.93 6.49
N ASP A 171 3.70 11.95 7.39
CA ASP A 171 4.92 11.35 7.96
C ASP A 171 5.95 10.89 6.93
N PHE A 172 5.49 10.37 5.80
CA PHE A 172 6.36 9.93 4.71
C PHE A 172 7.07 11.08 3.96
N PHE A 173 6.43 12.25 3.88
CA PHE A 173 6.91 13.41 3.10
C PHE A 173 7.47 14.54 3.97
N LYS A 174 7.10 14.59 5.25
CA LYS A 174 7.53 15.63 6.19
C LYS A 174 9.04 15.58 6.43
N GLY A 175 9.61 16.73 6.73
CA GLY A 175 11.05 16.91 6.89
C GLY A 175 11.75 17.24 5.58
N GLN A 176 12.76 18.09 5.65
CA GLN A 176 13.54 18.47 4.48
C GLN A 176 14.34 17.27 3.98
N ASP A 177 14.34 17.05 2.66
CA ASP A 177 15.08 15.96 2.01
C ASP A 177 14.69 14.56 2.54
N SER A 178 13.41 14.39 2.92
CA SER A 178 12.87 13.09 3.33
C SER A 178 12.84 12.09 2.18
N LEU A 179 12.83 10.79 2.51
CA LEU A 179 12.72 9.73 1.51
C LEU A 179 11.50 9.93 0.59
N GLY A 180 10.35 10.31 1.15
CA GLY A 180 9.15 10.57 0.35
C GLY A 180 9.33 11.73 -0.64
N GLN A 181 10.04 12.79 -0.26
CA GLN A 181 10.36 13.89 -1.17
C GLN A 181 11.33 13.46 -2.27
N GLU A 182 12.33 12.64 -1.95
CA GLU A 182 13.30 12.12 -2.92
C GLU A 182 12.62 11.24 -3.97
N VAL A 183 11.83 10.24 -3.55
CA VAL A 183 11.16 9.35 -4.50
C VAL A 183 10.07 10.08 -5.31
N LEU A 184 9.41 11.08 -4.72
CA LEU A 184 8.49 11.96 -5.45
C LEU A 184 9.23 12.79 -6.51
N PHE A 185 10.40 13.32 -6.18
CA PHE A 185 11.26 14.02 -7.14
C PHE A 185 11.65 13.12 -8.31
N ASN A 186 12.09 11.90 -8.01
CA ASN A 186 12.53 10.93 -9.01
C ASN A 186 11.41 10.59 -10.00
N VAL A 187 10.21 10.25 -9.51
CA VAL A 187 9.07 9.93 -10.38
C VAL A 187 8.67 11.13 -11.24
N MET A 188 8.56 12.33 -10.65
CA MET A 188 8.19 13.53 -11.41
C MET A 188 9.24 13.91 -12.44
N LYS A 189 10.53 13.78 -12.09
CA LYS A 189 11.66 14.03 -13.00
C LYS A 189 11.62 13.05 -14.16
N ALA A 190 11.54 11.75 -13.88
CA ALA A 190 11.48 10.73 -14.92
C ALA A 190 10.30 10.96 -15.86
N TYR A 191 9.10 11.22 -15.32
CA TYR A 191 7.92 11.50 -16.15
C TYR A 191 8.11 12.71 -17.07
N SER A 192 8.71 13.80 -16.57
CA SER A 192 8.96 15.00 -17.38
C SER A 192 9.88 14.77 -18.58
N LEU A 193 10.68 13.69 -18.56
CA LEU A 193 11.54 13.29 -19.67
C LEU A 193 10.82 12.37 -20.66
N VAL A 194 9.83 11.62 -20.18
CA VAL A 194 8.99 10.69 -20.97
C VAL A 194 8.02 11.47 -21.85
N ASP A 195 7.32 12.43 -21.26
CA ASP A 195 6.37 13.28 -21.98
C ASP A 195 6.87 14.72 -21.94
N ARG A 196 7.69 15.10 -22.93
CA ARG A 196 8.27 16.45 -23.00
C ARG A 196 7.26 17.54 -23.37
N GLU A 197 6.13 17.16 -23.98
CA GLU A 197 5.07 18.11 -24.32
C GLU A 197 4.38 18.62 -23.06
N VAL A 198 4.08 17.72 -22.13
CA VAL A 198 3.56 18.07 -20.80
C VAL A 198 4.69 18.56 -19.89
N GLY A 199 5.81 17.84 -19.89
CA GLY A 199 6.92 18.03 -18.97
C GLY A 199 6.46 17.88 -17.52
N TYR A 200 6.47 18.99 -16.80
CA TYR A 200 5.93 19.08 -15.44
C TYR A 200 4.82 20.12 -15.38
N CYS A 201 3.61 19.69 -15.03
CA CYS A 201 2.52 20.59 -14.71
C CYS A 201 2.32 20.69 -13.19
N GLN A 202 2.10 21.90 -12.69
CA GLN A 202 1.78 22.15 -11.29
C GLN A 202 0.58 21.30 -10.84
N GLY A 203 0.68 20.74 -9.64
CA GLY A 203 -0.36 19.90 -9.05
C GLY A 203 -0.23 18.41 -9.37
N SER A 204 0.45 18.04 -10.46
CA SER A 204 0.64 16.62 -10.81
C SER A 204 1.41 15.82 -9.75
N ALA A 205 2.31 16.47 -8.99
CA ALA A 205 3.01 15.87 -7.87
C ALA A 205 2.07 15.31 -6.78
N PHE A 206 0.87 15.86 -6.60
CA PHE A 206 -0.10 15.32 -5.64
C PHE A 206 -0.63 13.94 -6.06
N ILE A 207 -0.83 13.72 -7.36
CA ILE A 207 -1.26 12.41 -7.89
C ILE A 207 -0.16 11.38 -7.60
N VAL A 208 1.09 11.72 -7.90
CA VAL A 208 2.23 10.83 -7.65
C VAL A 208 2.45 10.60 -6.15
N GLY A 209 2.30 11.63 -5.31
CA GLY A 209 2.35 11.49 -3.86
C GLY A 209 1.35 10.46 -3.33
N LEU A 210 0.10 10.45 -3.84
CA LEU A 210 -0.90 9.45 -3.48
C LEU A 210 -0.51 8.04 -3.92
N LEU A 211 0.10 7.89 -5.11
CA LEU A 211 0.57 6.59 -5.58
C LEU A 211 1.71 6.07 -4.69
N LEU A 212 2.67 6.92 -4.33
CA LEU A 212 3.81 6.57 -3.48
C LEU A 212 3.41 6.21 -2.04
N MET A 213 2.28 6.70 -1.54
CA MET A 213 1.71 6.23 -0.26
C MET A 213 1.15 4.80 -0.34
N GLN A 214 0.96 4.24 -1.54
CA GLN A 214 0.36 2.92 -1.74
C GLN A 214 1.32 1.90 -2.34
N MET A 215 2.30 2.31 -3.15
CA MET A 215 3.20 1.41 -3.86
C MET A 215 4.62 1.97 -3.96
N PRO A 216 5.62 1.12 -4.25
CA PRO A 216 7.01 1.58 -4.40
C PRO A 216 7.19 2.50 -5.62
N GLU A 217 8.34 3.17 -5.66
CA GLU A 217 8.68 4.25 -6.58
C GLU A 217 8.51 3.87 -8.07
N GLU A 218 9.05 2.73 -8.48
CA GLU A 218 9.02 2.26 -9.87
C GLU A 218 7.59 1.93 -10.32
N GLU A 219 6.81 1.26 -9.47
CA GLU A 219 5.40 0.98 -9.71
C GLU A 219 4.58 2.27 -9.82
N ALA A 220 4.81 3.23 -8.92
CA ALA A 220 4.14 4.52 -8.94
C ALA A 220 4.41 5.28 -10.24
N PHE A 221 5.65 5.25 -10.73
CA PHE A 221 6.00 5.78 -12.05
C PHE A 221 5.22 5.10 -13.18
N CYS A 222 5.20 3.77 -13.22
CA CYS A 222 4.48 3.04 -14.26
C CYS A 222 2.97 3.34 -14.26
N VAL A 223 2.34 3.34 -13.07
CA VAL A 223 0.92 3.68 -12.93
C VAL A 223 0.67 5.11 -13.38
N PHE A 224 1.51 6.06 -12.98
CA PHE A 224 1.37 7.46 -13.38
C PHE A 224 1.48 7.64 -14.90
N VAL A 225 2.44 6.99 -15.56
CA VAL A 225 2.56 7.01 -17.02
C VAL A 225 1.30 6.47 -17.70
N ARG A 226 0.74 5.35 -17.20
CA ARG A 226 -0.50 4.78 -17.74
C ARG A 226 -1.70 5.72 -17.55
N LEU A 227 -1.82 6.37 -16.39
CA LEU A 227 -2.86 7.39 -16.15
C LEU A 227 -2.75 8.54 -17.15
N MET A 228 -1.53 9.05 -17.35
CA MET A 228 -1.28 10.17 -18.25
C MET A 228 -1.59 9.81 -19.71
N GLN A 229 -1.13 8.65 -20.18
CA GLN A 229 -1.27 8.26 -21.59
C GLN A 229 -2.66 7.71 -21.92
N GLU A 230 -3.17 6.78 -21.12
CA GLU A 230 -4.29 5.93 -21.55
C GLU A 230 -5.61 6.23 -20.88
N TYR A 231 -5.55 6.87 -19.71
CA TYR A 231 -6.71 7.51 -19.12
C TYR A 231 -6.83 8.98 -19.56
N ARG A 232 -6.04 9.38 -20.58
CA ARG A 232 -6.02 10.71 -21.20
C ARG A 232 -5.80 11.86 -20.22
N LEU A 233 -5.26 11.58 -19.03
CA LEU A 233 -5.04 12.60 -17.99
C LEU A 233 -4.04 13.66 -18.46
N ARG A 234 -3.08 13.30 -19.34
CA ARG A 234 -2.13 14.25 -19.93
C ARG A 234 -2.80 15.41 -20.66
N GLU A 235 -3.96 15.19 -21.27
CA GLU A 235 -4.65 16.22 -22.05
C GLU A 235 -5.12 17.38 -21.16
N LEU A 236 -5.43 17.10 -19.90
CA LEU A 236 -5.75 18.10 -18.87
C LEU A 236 -4.52 18.90 -18.40
N PHE A 237 -3.32 18.34 -18.57
CA PHE A 237 -2.06 18.92 -18.11
C PHE A 237 -1.22 19.55 -19.23
N LYS A 238 -1.67 19.48 -20.48
CA LYS A 238 -1.01 20.16 -21.59
C LYS A 238 -1.01 21.67 -21.39
N PRO A 239 0.04 22.40 -21.82
CA PRO A 239 0.14 23.85 -21.62
C PRO A 239 -1.04 24.68 -22.15
N SER A 240 -1.72 24.21 -23.20
CA SER A 240 -2.89 24.90 -23.76
C SER A 240 -4.11 24.88 -22.83
N MET A 241 -4.16 23.95 -21.87
CA MET A 241 -5.29 23.73 -20.95
C MET A 241 -6.65 23.55 -21.66
N ALA A 242 -6.63 23.15 -22.94
CA ALA A 242 -7.84 23.10 -23.77
C ALA A 242 -8.83 22.03 -23.26
N GLU A 243 -8.36 20.83 -22.97
CA GLU A 243 -9.21 19.75 -22.45
C GLU A 243 -9.75 20.09 -21.05
N LEU A 244 -8.94 20.78 -20.22
CA LEU A 244 -9.39 21.25 -18.91
C LEU A 244 -10.56 22.25 -19.05
N GLY A 245 -10.44 23.22 -19.97
CA GLY A 245 -11.52 24.16 -20.27
C GLY A 245 -12.79 23.45 -20.76
N LEU A 246 -12.64 22.43 -21.61
CA LEU A 246 -13.77 21.61 -22.06
C LEU A 246 -14.43 20.86 -20.90
N CYS A 247 -13.66 20.25 -20.00
CA CYS A 247 -14.19 19.56 -18.82
C CYS A 247 -14.93 20.51 -17.88
N ILE A 248 -14.42 21.74 -17.68
CA ILE A 248 -15.11 22.76 -16.88
C ILE A 248 -16.46 23.10 -17.52
N TYR A 249 -16.49 23.37 -18.82
CA TYR A 249 -17.73 23.64 -19.55
C TYR A 249 -18.75 22.50 -19.44
N GLN A 250 -18.30 21.25 -19.64
CA GLN A 250 -19.15 20.07 -19.49
C GLN A 250 -19.70 19.95 -18.06
N PHE A 251 -18.87 20.22 -17.05
CA PHE A 251 -19.28 20.18 -15.66
C PHE A 251 -20.33 21.26 -15.34
N GLU A 252 -20.17 22.48 -15.83
CA GLU A 252 -21.16 23.55 -15.67
C GLU A 252 -22.52 23.17 -16.28
N PHE A 253 -22.51 22.48 -17.42
CA PHE A 253 -23.75 21.97 -18.04
C PHE A 253 -24.38 20.80 -17.29
N LEU A 254 -23.60 19.94 -16.63
CA LEU A 254 -24.14 18.85 -15.81
C LEU A 254 -24.81 19.35 -14.53
N LEU A 255 -24.49 20.58 -14.09
CA LEU A 255 -25.12 21.21 -12.92
C LEU A 255 -26.44 21.92 -13.26
N GLN A 256 -26.73 22.15 -14.53
CA GLN A 256 -27.99 22.75 -15.00
C GLN A 256 -29.10 21.69 -15.06
#